data_AF-A0A6J0X1Y3-F1
#
_entry.id   AF-A0A6J0X1Y3-F1
#
_cell.length_a   1.000
_cell.length_b   1.000
_cell.length_c   1.000
_cell.angle_alpha   90.00
_cell.angle_beta   90.00
_cell.angle_gamma   90.00
#
_symmetry.space_group_name_H-M   'P 1'
#
loop_
_entity.id
_entity.type
_entity.pdbx_description
1 polymer ?
#
loop_
_entity_poly.entity_id
_entity_poly.type
_entity_poly.pdbx_seq_one_letter_code
_entity_poly.pdbx_strand_id
1 'polypeptide(L)'
;MKDQNKKVANLKHNQQLEKKKNAQLLEEVRRREDSMTDNSQHLQIEELMNALEKTRQELDATKARLAATQQSLAEKEAHLANLRIERRKQLEEILEMKQEALLAAISEKDANIALLELSASKKKKTQEEVMALKREKDRLVHQLKQQVYRPKKQPLTSNMPCTCDASYSPDITAKYHGSSYDAYMIQRSQTQNRMKLLADSYEEDHRHHHHHHHHHRSPGRSQHSNHRPSPDQDDEEGIWA
;
A
#
# COMPACT_ATOMS: atom_id res chain seq x y z
N MET A 1 19.20 70.14 73.82
CA MET A 1 17.94 69.45 73.45
C MET A 1 17.42 69.80 72.05
N LYS A 2 17.22 71.08 71.69
CA LYS A 2 16.66 71.46 70.36
C LYS A 2 17.55 71.09 69.15
N ASP A 3 18.88 71.20 69.27
CA ASP A 3 19.80 70.86 68.17
C ASP A 3 19.95 69.35 67.93
N GLN A 4 19.81 68.55 68.99
CA GLN A 4 19.83 67.09 68.92
C GLN A 4 18.59 66.56 68.19
N ASN A 5 17.42 67.18 68.38
CA ASN A 5 16.20 66.84 67.66
C ASN A 5 16.28 67.15 66.15
N LYS A 6 16.91 68.27 65.76
CA LYS A 6 17.16 68.59 64.34
C LYS A 6 18.10 67.58 63.69
N LYS A 7 19.15 67.16 64.39
CA LYS A 7 20.09 66.13 63.91
C LYS A 7 19.41 64.77 63.72
N VAL A 8 18.56 64.36 64.66
CA VAL A 8 17.75 63.13 64.54
C VAL A 8 16.74 63.22 63.40
N ALA A 9 16.09 64.37 63.19
CA ALA A 9 15.16 64.58 62.08
C ALA A 9 15.87 64.50 60.71
N ASN A 10 17.03 65.14 60.57
CA ASN A 10 17.84 65.06 59.34
C ASN A 10 18.35 63.64 59.06
N LEU A 11 18.75 62.89 60.09
CA LEU A 11 19.14 61.47 59.94
C LEU A 11 17.95 60.60 59.48
N LYS A 12 16.76 60.80 60.04
CA LYS A 12 15.54 60.10 59.60
C LYS A 12 15.17 60.44 58.17
N HIS A 13 15.26 61.71 57.78
CA HIS A 13 15.00 62.13 56.41
C HIS A 13 16.02 61.52 55.42
N ASN A 14 17.31 61.53 55.77
CA ASN A 14 18.35 60.91 54.96
C ASN A 14 18.15 59.39 54.84
N GLN A 15 17.78 58.71 55.93
CA GLN A 15 17.42 57.29 55.89
C GLN A 15 16.20 57.02 55.01
N GLN A 16 15.19 57.90 55.00
CA GLN A 16 14.04 57.78 54.10
C GLN A 16 14.44 57.99 52.63
N LEU A 17 15.34 58.93 52.34
CA LEU A 17 15.86 59.15 50.98
C LEU A 17 16.66 57.94 50.49
N GLU A 18 17.54 57.39 51.33
CA GLU A 18 18.30 56.18 50.99
C GLU A 18 17.40 54.95 50.82
N LYS A 19 16.37 54.79 51.65
CA LYS A 19 15.34 53.75 51.46
C LYS A 19 14.59 53.91 50.13
N LYS A 20 14.26 55.14 49.74
CA LYS A 20 13.61 55.42 48.44
C LYS A 20 14.53 55.10 47.25
N LYS A 21 15.81 55.47 47.32
CA LYS A 21 16.79 55.14 46.29
C LYS A 21 16.98 53.63 46.16
N ASN A 22 17.10 52.90 47.27
CA ASN A 22 17.20 51.45 47.26
C ASN A 22 15.94 50.77 46.71
N ALA A 23 14.75 51.30 47.04
CA ALA A 23 13.50 50.81 46.46
C ALA A 23 13.43 51.06 44.94
N GLN A 24 13.86 52.23 44.47
CA GLN A 24 13.93 52.55 43.04
C GLN A 24 14.90 51.64 42.30
N LEU A 25 16.08 51.35 42.89
CA LEU A 25 17.05 50.45 42.28
C LEU A 25 16.50 49.02 42.16
N LEU A 26 15.78 48.53 43.17
CA LEU A 26 15.14 47.21 43.14
C LEU A 26 14.07 47.14 42.03
N GLU A 27 13.24 48.18 41.90
CA GLU A 27 12.23 48.28 40.84
C GLU A 27 12.87 48.33 39.44
N GLU A 28 13.98 49.06 39.29
CA GLU A 28 14.76 49.15 38.04
C GLU A 28 15.38 47.79 37.66
N VAL A 29 15.92 47.05 38.63
CA VAL A 29 16.44 45.68 38.42
C VAL A 29 15.31 44.75 37.99
N ARG A 30 14.17 44.76 38.70
CA ARG A 30 13.02 43.91 38.35
C ARG A 30 12.50 44.22 36.94
N ARG A 31 12.38 45.51 36.59
CA ARG A 31 11.96 45.93 35.25
C ARG A 31 12.92 45.47 34.15
N ARG A 32 14.23 45.47 34.42
CA ARG A 32 15.24 44.95 33.49
C ARG A 32 15.14 43.44 33.35
N GLU A 33 14.96 42.71 34.45
CA GLU A 33 14.75 41.26 34.44
C GLU A 33 13.49 40.87 33.66
N ASP A 34 12.38 41.58 33.89
CA ASP A 34 11.11 41.39 33.17
C ASP A 34 11.31 41.64 31.66
N SER A 35 11.98 42.73 31.28
CA SER A 35 12.26 43.06 29.88
C SER A 35 13.21 42.06 29.20
N MET A 36 14.20 41.54 29.92
CA MET A 36 15.12 40.51 29.39
C MET A 36 14.40 39.18 29.19
N THR A 37 13.49 38.83 30.09
CA THR A 37 12.68 37.61 29.99
C THR A 37 11.70 37.70 28.83
N ASP A 38 11.03 38.84 28.65
CA ASP A 38 10.10 39.09 27.54
C ASP A 38 10.82 39.04 26.18
N ASN A 39 12.02 39.66 26.08
CA ASN A 39 12.83 39.60 24.86
C ASN A 39 13.30 38.17 24.53
N SER A 40 13.65 37.36 25.54
CA SER A 40 14.01 35.94 25.36
C SER A 40 12.82 35.11 24.88
N GLN A 41 11.63 35.33 25.46
CA GLN A 41 10.40 34.67 25.03
C GLN A 41 10.02 35.05 23.59
N HIS A 42 10.19 36.32 23.22
CA HIS A 42 9.92 36.79 21.87
C HIS A 42 10.81 36.07 20.84
N LEU A 43 12.11 35.98 21.11
CA LEU A 43 13.06 35.25 20.26
C LEU A 43 12.69 33.76 20.14
N GLN A 44 12.32 33.12 21.24
CA GLN A 44 11.92 31.71 21.24
C GLN A 44 10.65 31.46 20.40
N ILE A 45 9.67 32.37 20.46
CA ILE A 45 8.46 32.31 19.64
C ILE A 45 8.80 32.49 18.16
N GLU A 46 9.67 33.45 17.83
CA GLU A 46 10.11 33.70 16.46
C GLU A 46 10.84 32.49 15.86
N GLU A 47 11.73 31.85 16.62
CA GLU A 47 12.40 30.61 16.20
C GLU A 47 11.40 29.47 15.95
N LEU A 48 10.41 29.29 16.83
CA LEU A 48 9.37 28.28 16.66
C LEU A 48 8.48 28.56 15.43
N MET A 49 8.12 29.83 15.20
CA MET A 49 7.38 30.23 14.00
C MET A 49 8.18 29.94 12.73
N ASN A 50 9.47 30.26 12.73
CA ASN A 50 10.37 29.98 11.60
C ASN A 50 10.53 28.47 11.35
N ALA A 51 10.65 27.66 12.41
CA ALA A 51 10.71 26.21 12.30
C ALA A 51 9.41 25.64 11.73
N LEU A 52 8.25 26.12 12.20
CA LEU A 52 6.95 25.71 11.69
C LEU A 52 6.77 26.04 10.21
N GLU A 53 7.17 27.24 9.78
CA GLU A 53 7.08 27.65 8.38
C GLU A 53 8.01 26.80 7.49
N LYS A 54 9.21 26.47 7.96
CA LYS A 54 10.11 25.53 7.26
C LYS A 54 9.48 24.14 7.11
N THR A 55 8.92 23.59 8.18
CA THR A 55 8.23 22.29 8.11
C THR A 55 7.03 22.32 7.16
N ARG A 56 6.30 23.43 7.10
CA ARG A 56 5.20 23.60 6.14
C ARG A 56 5.70 23.58 4.70
N GLN A 57 6.78 24.29 4.39
CA GLN A 57 7.38 24.31 3.06
C GLN A 57 7.93 22.93 2.65
N GLU A 58 8.57 22.22 3.57
CA GLU A 58 9.01 20.84 3.34
C GLU A 58 7.84 19.89 3.08
N LEU A 59 6.75 20.04 3.82
CA LEU A 59 5.52 19.29 3.60
C LEU A 59 4.93 19.58 2.20
N ASP A 60 4.89 20.82 1.76
CA ASP A 60 4.38 21.15 0.44
C ASP A 60 5.32 20.66 -0.68
N ALA A 61 6.64 20.71 -0.47
CA ALA A 61 7.62 20.13 -1.38
C ALA A 61 7.50 18.59 -1.47
N THR A 62 7.23 17.91 -0.36
CA THR A 62 6.98 16.45 -0.35
C THR A 62 5.68 16.09 -1.04
N LYS A 63 4.60 16.85 -0.84
CA LYS A 63 3.34 16.68 -1.59
C LYS A 63 3.54 16.83 -3.09
N ALA A 64 4.29 17.85 -3.52
CA ALA A 64 4.57 18.07 -4.94
C ALA A 64 5.38 16.90 -5.55
N ARG A 65 6.41 16.41 -4.83
CA ARG A 65 7.16 15.21 -5.25
C ARG A 65 6.28 13.97 -5.32
N LEU A 66 5.41 13.76 -4.33
CA LEU A 66 4.47 12.63 -4.31
C LEU A 66 3.49 12.69 -5.49
N ALA A 67 2.93 13.87 -5.79
CA ALA A 67 2.05 14.03 -6.94
C ALA A 67 2.79 13.70 -8.26
N ALA A 68 4.03 14.16 -8.41
CA ALA A 68 4.84 13.87 -9.59
C ALA A 68 5.15 12.36 -9.72
N THR A 69 5.46 11.67 -8.62
CA THR A 69 5.71 10.22 -8.67
C THR A 69 4.44 9.41 -8.94
N GLN A 70 3.29 9.83 -8.39
CA GLN A 70 1.98 9.24 -8.69
C GLN A 70 1.62 9.40 -10.17
N GLN A 71 1.84 10.57 -10.75
CA GLN A 71 1.63 10.79 -12.18
C GLN A 71 2.52 9.88 -13.02
N SER A 72 3.82 9.80 -12.72
CA SER A 72 4.75 8.93 -13.43
C SER A 72 4.36 7.45 -13.34
N LEU A 73 3.83 7.02 -12.18
CA LEU A 73 3.32 5.67 -12.00
C LEU A 73 2.09 5.42 -12.90
N ALA A 74 1.12 6.32 -12.91
CA ALA A 74 -0.08 6.20 -13.74
C ALA A 74 0.27 6.15 -15.25
N GLU A 75 1.23 6.95 -15.70
CA GLU A 75 1.74 6.91 -17.07
C GLU A 75 2.37 5.55 -17.42
N LYS A 76 3.14 4.97 -16.49
CA LYS A 76 3.73 3.63 -16.66
C LYS A 76 2.68 2.53 -16.69
N GLU A 77 1.65 2.62 -15.85
CA GLU A 77 0.52 1.67 -15.84
C GLU A 77 -0.26 1.72 -17.15
N ALA A 78 -0.55 2.92 -17.66
CA ALA A 78 -1.18 3.11 -18.95
C ALA A 78 -0.32 2.54 -20.09
N HIS A 79 1.00 2.76 -20.05
CA HIS A 79 1.93 2.21 -21.03
C HIS A 79 1.94 0.66 -21.01
N LEU A 80 1.99 0.05 -19.82
CA LEU A 80 1.90 -1.41 -19.67
C LEU A 80 0.56 -1.97 -20.18
N ALA A 81 -0.55 -1.28 -19.93
CA ALA A 81 -1.85 -1.66 -20.46
C ALA A 81 -1.87 -1.65 -22.00
N ASN A 82 -1.28 -0.61 -22.62
CA ASN A 82 -1.14 -0.51 -24.07
C ASN A 82 -0.27 -1.64 -24.64
N LEU A 83 0.89 -1.93 -24.03
CA LEU A 83 1.74 -3.04 -24.46
C LEU A 83 1.03 -4.40 -24.37
N ARG A 84 0.18 -4.61 -23.36
CA ARG A 84 -0.63 -5.82 -23.23
C ARG A 84 -1.67 -5.93 -24.35
N ILE A 85 -2.31 -4.82 -24.73
CA ILE A 85 -3.26 -4.79 -25.85
C ILE A 85 -2.54 -5.09 -27.15
N GLU A 86 -1.41 -4.43 -27.40
CA GLU A 86 -0.65 -4.59 -28.64
C GLU A 86 -0.12 -6.02 -28.79
N ARG A 87 0.39 -6.61 -27.70
CA ARG A 87 0.81 -8.01 -27.71
C ARG A 87 -0.33 -8.97 -28.04
N ARG A 88 -1.57 -8.69 -27.60
CA ARG A 88 -2.74 -9.51 -27.97
C ARG A 88 -3.05 -9.38 -29.46
N LYS A 89 -3.06 -8.16 -29.99
CA LYS A 89 -3.30 -7.93 -31.43
C LYS A 89 -2.25 -8.63 -32.30
N GLN A 90 -0.98 -8.54 -31.93
CA GLN A 90 0.10 -9.23 -32.64
C GLN A 90 -0.08 -10.76 -32.63
N LEU A 91 -0.53 -11.34 -31.51
CA LEU A 91 -0.83 -12.77 -31.44
C LEU A 91 -2.02 -13.15 -32.33
N GLU A 92 -3.05 -12.31 -32.39
CA GLU A 92 -4.20 -12.50 -33.28
C GLU A 92 -3.78 -12.45 -34.75
N GLU A 93 -2.98 -11.46 -35.14
CA GLU A 93 -2.45 -11.30 -36.50
C GLU A 93 -1.55 -12.48 -36.92
N ILE A 94 -0.67 -12.94 -36.04
CA ILE A 94 0.16 -14.13 -36.30
C ILE A 94 -0.70 -15.37 -36.51
N LEU A 95 -1.77 -15.55 -35.73
CA LEU A 95 -2.68 -16.68 -35.89
C LEU A 95 -3.46 -16.60 -37.19
N GLU A 96 -3.91 -15.41 -37.57
CA GLU A 96 -4.59 -15.15 -38.85
C GLU A 96 -3.68 -15.44 -40.04
N MET A 97 -2.47 -14.86 -40.06
CA MET A 97 -1.48 -15.14 -41.10
C MET A 97 -1.15 -16.63 -41.21
N LYS A 98 -1.06 -17.33 -40.08
CA LYS A 98 -0.81 -18.78 -40.07
C LYS A 98 -1.98 -19.57 -40.64
N GLN A 99 -3.21 -19.15 -40.35
CA GLN A 99 -4.42 -19.76 -40.90
C GLN A 99 -4.51 -19.52 -42.41
N GLU A 100 -4.25 -18.29 -42.87
CA GLU A 100 -4.23 -17.93 -44.28
C GLU A 100 -3.16 -18.69 -45.06
N ALA A 101 -1.94 -18.80 -44.51
CA ALA A 101 -0.85 -19.57 -45.13
C ALA A 101 -1.22 -21.05 -45.31
N LEU A 102 -1.91 -21.65 -44.33
CA LEU A 102 -2.41 -23.02 -44.46
C LEU A 102 -3.50 -23.15 -45.51
N LEU A 103 -4.46 -22.21 -45.54
CA LEU A 103 -5.52 -22.19 -46.55
C LEU A 103 -4.94 -22.02 -47.97
N ALA A 104 -3.96 -21.14 -48.14
CA ALA A 104 -3.25 -20.96 -49.40
C ALA A 104 -2.54 -22.25 -49.84
N ALA A 105 -1.84 -22.93 -48.93
CA ALA A 105 -1.17 -24.19 -49.23
C ALA A 105 -2.17 -25.32 -49.62
N ILE A 106 -3.33 -25.38 -48.96
CA ILE A 106 -4.41 -26.32 -49.35
C ILE A 106 -4.92 -25.99 -50.75
N SER A 107 -5.20 -24.71 -51.02
CA SER A 107 -5.67 -24.25 -52.33
C SER A 107 -4.67 -24.55 -53.44
N GLU A 108 -3.37 -24.41 -53.20
CA GLU A 108 -2.31 -24.78 -54.13
C GLU A 108 -2.34 -26.29 -54.45
N LYS A 109 -2.51 -27.13 -53.42
CA LYS A 109 -2.62 -28.59 -53.60
C LYS A 109 -3.87 -28.96 -54.41
N ASP A 110 -5.00 -28.30 -54.18
CA ASP A 110 -6.22 -28.52 -54.97
C ASP A 110 -6.04 -28.11 -56.44
N ALA A 111 -5.37 -26.99 -56.72
CA ALA A 111 -5.05 -26.57 -58.09
C ALA A 111 -4.13 -27.57 -58.80
N ASN A 112 -3.10 -28.07 -58.11
CA ASN A 112 -2.18 -29.07 -58.66
C ASN A 112 -2.88 -30.40 -58.96
N ILE A 113 -3.78 -30.85 -58.08
CA ILE A 113 -4.62 -32.04 -58.32
C ILE A 113 -5.46 -31.84 -59.57
N ALA A 114 -6.19 -30.72 -59.68
CA ALA A 114 -7.04 -30.43 -60.83
C ALA A 114 -6.24 -30.41 -62.14
N LEU A 115 -5.06 -29.79 -62.14
CA LEU A 115 -4.21 -29.73 -63.32
C LEU A 115 -3.71 -31.11 -63.75
N LEU A 116 -3.28 -31.96 -62.82
CA LEU A 116 -2.82 -33.33 -63.12
C LEU A 116 -3.97 -34.23 -63.59
N GLU A 117 -5.15 -34.10 -62.99
CA GLU A 117 -6.35 -34.85 -63.37
C GLU A 117 -6.82 -34.49 -64.79
N LEU A 118 -6.70 -33.22 -65.20
CA LEU A 118 -7.04 -32.75 -66.54
C LEU A 118 -5.97 -33.09 -67.60
N SER A 119 -4.67 -32.96 -67.27
CA SER A 119 -3.58 -33.04 -68.25
C SER A 119 -3.01 -34.45 -68.48
N ALA A 120 -3.12 -35.36 -67.52
CA ALA A 120 -2.50 -36.68 -67.60
C ALA A 120 -3.40 -37.82 -67.08
N SER A 121 -4.70 -37.70 -67.40
CA SER A 121 -5.71 -38.74 -67.19
C SER A 121 -5.20 -40.11 -67.68
N LYS A 122 -5.14 -41.10 -66.77
CA LYS A 122 -4.81 -42.53 -66.99
C LYS A 122 -3.33 -42.93 -67.01
N LYS A 123 -2.37 -42.04 -66.76
CA LYS A 123 -0.97 -42.45 -66.53
C LYS A 123 -0.77 -42.92 -65.08
N LYS A 124 -0.25 -44.14 -64.88
CA LYS A 124 -0.01 -44.72 -63.54
C LYS A 124 0.81 -43.80 -62.62
N LYS A 125 1.90 -43.21 -63.13
CA LYS A 125 2.73 -42.26 -62.37
C LYS A 125 1.96 -41.01 -61.95
N THR A 126 1.14 -40.44 -62.84
CA THR A 126 0.28 -39.29 -62.55
C THR A 126 -0.76 -39.63 -61.48
N GLN A 127 -1.34 -40.83 -61.52
CA GLN A 127 -2.31 -41.26 -60.53
C GLN A 127 -1.69 -41.46 -59.14
N GLU A 128 -0.46 -41.98 -59.08
CA GLU A 128 0.32 -42.06 -57.83
C GLU A 128 0.60 -40.68 -57.23
N GLU A 129 0.98 -39.71 -58.07
CA GLU A 129 1.21 -38.32 -57.67
C GLU A 129 -0.07 -37.64 -57.17
N VAL A 130 -1.20 -37.81 -57.87
CA VAL A 130 -2.50 -37.30 -57.41
C VAL A 130 -2.89 -37.89 -56.06
N MET A 131 -2.67 -39.19 -55.84
CA MET A 131 -2.92 -39.81 -54.53
C MET A 131 -1.97 -39.28 -53.44
N ALA A 132 -0.71 -38.96 -53.77
CA ALA A 132 0.23 -38.35 -52.83
C ALA A 132 -0.22 -36.94 -52.43
N LEU A 133 -0.60 -36.10 -53.40
CA LEU A 133 -1.09 -34.74 -53.18
C LEU A 133 -2.37 -34.72 -52.34
N LYS A 134 -3.30 -35.67 -52.57
CA LYS A 134 -4.51 -35.80 -51.74
C LYS A 134 -4.18 -36.09 -50.27
N ARG A 135 -3.23 -37.00 -50.00
CA ARG A 135 -2.78 -37.29 -48.63
C ARG A 135 -2.10 -36.09 -47.98
N GLU A 136 -1.29 -35.34 -48.73
CA GLU A 136 -0.64 -34.14 -48.20
C GLU A 136 -1.65 -33.05 -47.87
N LYS A 137 -2.64 -32.83 -48.75
CA LYS A 137 -3.76 -31.93 -48.48
C LYS A 137 -4.51 -32.34 -47.22
N ASP A 138 -4.83 -33.61 -47.06
CA ASP A 138 -5.55 -34.09 -45.87
C ASP A 138 -4.77 -33.82 -44.58
N ARG A 139 -3.42 -33.91 -44.62
CA ARG A 139 -2.56 -33.52 -43.50
C ARG A 139 -2.65 -32.02 -43.21
N LEU A 140 -2.60 -31.16 -44.23
CA LEU A 140 -2.74 -29.71 -44.08
C LEU A 140 -4.12 -29.31 -43.55
N VAL A 141 -5.19 -29.93 -44.05
CA VAL A 141 -6.57 -29.74 -43.56
C VAL A 141 -6.69 -30.19 -42.11
N HIS A 142 -6.05 -31.31 -41.74
CA HIS A 142 -6.00 -31.76 -40.36
C HIS A 142 -5.24 -30.77 -39.46
N GLN A 143 -4.11 -30.24 -39.93
CA GLN A 143 -3.34 -29.20 -39.22
C GLN A 143 -4.14 -27.91 -39.05
N LEU A 144 -4.87 -27.48 -40.07
CA LEU A 144 -5.78 -26.33 -40.01
C LEU A 144 -6.90 -26.55 -39.00
N LYS A 145 -7.56 -27.71 -39.04
CA LYS A 145 -8.58 -28.08 -38.05
C LYS A 145 -8.03 -28.07 -36.63
N GLN A 146 -6.82 -28.60 -36.42
CA GLN A 146 -6.17 -28.54 -35.11
C GLN A 146 -5.90 -27.10 -34.65
N GLN A 147 -5.58 -26.18 -35.56
CA GLN A 147 -5.35 -24.77 -35.21
C GLN A 147 -6.64 -24.02 -34.90
N VAL A 148 -7.69 -24.22 -35.70
CA VAL A 148 -8.99 -23.55 -35.52
C VAL A 148 -9.76 -24.11 -34.32
N TYR A 149 -9.65 -25.41 -34.05
CA TYR A 149 -10.37 -26.10 -32.97
C TYR A 149 -9.52 -26.43 -31.75
N ARG A 150 -8.33 -25.83 -31.56
CA ARG A 150 -7.64 -25.92 -30.26
C ARG A 150 -8.62 -25.41 -29.20
N PRO A 151 -9.13 -26.27 -28.29
CA PRO A 151 -9.96 -25.78 -27.20
C PRO A 151 -9.10 -24.78 -26.45
N LYS A 152 -9.64 -23.62 -26.11
CA LYS A 152 -9.07 -22.67 -25.13
C LYS A 152 -9.01 -23.31 -23.71
N LYS A 153 -8.49 -24.54 -23.58
CA LYS A 153 -8.39 -25.33 -22.33
C LYS A 153 -6.95 -25.63 -21.94
N GLN A 154 -5.97 -24.90 -22.47
CA GLN A 154 -4.64 -24.86 -21.88
C GLN A 154 -4.19 -23.40 -21.83
N PRO A 155 -4.11 -22.80 -20.63
CA PRO A 155 -3.32 -21.59 -20.46
C PRO A 155 -1.85 -22.01 -20.59
N LEU A 156 -1.31 -21.92 -21.80
CA LEU A 156 0.15 -21.92 -22.04
C LEU A 156 0.71 -20.54 -21.69
N THR A 157 0.50 -20.14 -20.45
CA THR A 157 1.35 -19.21 -19.71
C THR A 157 1.14 -19.57 -18.26
N SER A 158 2.22 -19.87 -17.55
CA SER A 158 2.28 -19.81 -16.10
C SER A 158 1.44 -18.64 -15.60
N ASN A 159 0.30 -18.96 -14.99
CA ASN A 159 -0.48 -18.01 -14.22
C ASN A 159 0.40 -17.61 -13.03
N MET A 160 1.16 -16.52 -13.20
CA MET A 160 1.21 -15.56 -12.11
C MET A 160 -0.24 -15.09 -11.96
N PRO A 161 -0.92 -15.42 -10.86
CA PRO A 161 -2.31 -15.03 -10.71
C PRO A 161 -2.33 -13.51 -10.69
N CYS A 162 -2.78 -12.88 -11.78
CA CYS A 162 -3.25 -11.51 -11.71
C CYS A 162 -4.59 -11.62 -10.98
N THR A 163 -4.57 -11.31 -9.68
CA THR A 163 -5.70 -11.42 -8.74
C THR A 163 -6.85 -10.44 -9.04
N CYS A 164 -6.95 -9.91 -10.26
CA CYS A 164 -7.94 -8.88 -10.56
C CYS A 164 -9.25 -9.38 -11.18
N ASP A 165 -9.46 -10.68 -11.41
CA ASP A 165 -10.76 -11.12 -11.92
C ASP A 165 -11.22 -12.50 -11.41
N ALA A 166 -12.42 -12.49 -10.83
CA ALA A 166 -13.27 -13.61 -10.39
C ALA A 166 -12.88 -14.36 -9.09
N SER A 167 -13.13 -13.71 -7.93
CA SER A 167 -13.81 -14.26 -6.71
C SER A 167 -13.52 -13.41 -5.46
N TYR A 168 -13.35 -12.10 -5.59
CA TYR A 168 -13.45 -11.18 -4.46
C TYR A 168 -14.24 -9.95 -4.92
N SER A 169 -15.56 -10.08 -4.90
CA SER A 169 -16.42 -8.93 -4.68
C SER A 169 -16.44 -8.73 -3.16
N PRO A 170 -16.06 -7.53 -2.70
CA PRO A 170 -17.07 -6.52 -2.56
C PRO A 170 -16.70 -5.27 -3.36
N ASP A 171 -17.57 -4.95 -4.33
CA ASP A 171 -18.10 -3.59 -4.43
C ASP A 171 -17.10 -2.43 -4.61
N ILE A 172 -16.11 -2.57 -5.50
CA ILE A 172 -15.30 -1.42 -5.97
C ILE A 172 -15.28 -1.38 -7.50
N THR A 173 -16.46 -1.45 -8.10
CA THR A 173 -16.63 -1.03 -9.49
C THR A 173 -18.01 -0.44 -9.70
N ALA A 174 -18.26 0.69 -9.04
CA ALA A 174 -19.39 1.52 -9.40
C ALA A 174 -19.09 3.00 -9.17
N LYS A 175 -18.59 3.61 -10.26
CA LYS A 175 -18.97 4.95 -10.73
C LYS A 175 -18.19 6.12 -10.11
N TYR A 176 -17.23 6.61 -10.90
CA TYR A 176 -17.15 8.01 -11.32
C TYR A 176 -17.85 9.06 -10.43
N HIS A 177 -17.03 9.96 -9.89
CA HIS A 177 -17.33 11.25 -9.24
C HIS A 177 -17.63 11.21 -7.74
N GLY A 178 -16.58 11.16 -6.91
CA GLY A 178 -16.67 11.42 -5.47
C GLY A 178 -16.78 12.92 -5.18
N SER A 179 -18.01 13.41 -5.07
CA SER A 179 -18.41 14.72 -4.57
C SER A 179 -17.87 14.98 -3.16
N SER A 180 -17.83 16.25 -2.74
CA SER A 180 -17.51 16.74 -1.38
C SER A 180 -18.14 15.93 -0.23
N TYR A 181 -19.21 15.18 -0.49
CA TYR A 181 -19.90 14.32 0.47
C TYR A 181 -19.11 13.04 0.84
N ASP A 182 -18.37 12.44 -0.09
CA ASP A 182 -17.62 11.21 0.19
C ASP A 182 -16.37 11.48 1.03
N ALA A 183 -15.68 12.60 0.76
CA ALA A 183 -14.60 13.09 1.61
C ALA A 183 -15.10 13.39 3.04
N TYR A 184 -16.31 13.96 3.17
CA TYR A 184 -16.94 14.22 4.47
C TYR A 184 -17.28 12.92 5.22
N MET A 185 -17.77 11.89 4.52
CA MET A 185 -18.10 10.60 5.14
C MET A 185 -16.85 9.83 5.59
N ILE A 186 -15.73 9.92 4.85
CA ILE A 186 -14.44 9.34 5.25
C ILE A 186 -13.88 10.07 6.47
N GLN A 187 -13.92 11.42 6.49
CA GLN A 187 -13.46 12.22 7.63
C GLN A 187 -14.31 11.96 8.89
N ARG A 188 -15.64 11.79 8.73
CA ARG A 188 -16.56 11.43 9.83
C ARG A 188 -16.26 10.04 10.38
N SER A 189 -15.99 9.05 9.52
CA SER A 189 -15.59 7.70 9.93
C SER A 189 -14.26 7.69 10.69
N GLN A 190 -13.26 8.43 10.22
CA GLN A 190 -11.98 8.56 10.92
C GLN A 190 -12.15 9.23 12.30
N THR A 191 -13.00 10.25 12.40
CA THR A 191 -13.27 10.94 13.67
C THR A 191 -14.04 10.06 14.65
N GLN A 192 -14.99 9.25 14.16
CA GLN A 192 -15.72 8.26 14.98
C GLN A 192 -14.80 7.13 15.46
N ASN A 193 -13.89 6.63 14.62
CA ASN A 193 -12.90 5.63 15.05
C ASN A 193 -11.95 6.20 16.11
N ARG A 194 -11.53 7.46 15.99
CA ARG A 194 -10.70 8.12 17.00
C ARG A 194 -11.44 8.32 18.33
N MET A 195 -12.71 8.70 18.28
CA MET A 195 -13.58 8.81 19.46
C MET A 195 -13.81 7.45 20.12
N LYS A 196 -13.95 6.39 19.32
CA LYS A 196 -14.10 5.01 19.81
C LYS A 196 -12.86 4.52 20.55
N LEU A 197 -11.67 4.73 19.98
CA LEU A 197 -10.41 4.37 20.65
C LEU A 197 -10.20 5.14 21.96
N LEU A 198 -10.61 6.40 22.03
CA LEU A 198 -10.61 7.16 23.27
C LEU A 198 -11.61 6.59 24.28
N ALA A 199 -12.84 6.27 23.87
CA ALA A 199 -13.84 5.65 24.75
C ALA A 199 -13.36 4.29 25.31
N ASP A 200 -12.80 3.44 24.45
CA ASP A 200 -12.27 2.13 24.83
C ASP A 200 -11.10 2.27 25.83
N SER A 201 -10.25 3.29 25.68
CA SER A 201 -9.17 3.57 26.65
C SER A 201 -9.65 4.04 28.03
N TYR A 202 -10.80 4.72 28.12
CA TYR A 202 -11.42 5.09 29.41
C TYR A 202 -12.15 3.89 30.06
N GLU A 203 -12.68 2.97 29.25
CA GLU A 203 -13.35 1.76 29.74
C GLU A 203 -12.34 0.74 30.31
N GLU A 204 -11.12 0.68 29.75
CA GLU A 204 -10.01 -0.14 30.23
C GLU A 204 -9.49 0.32 31.62
N ASP A 205 -9.30 1.63 31.81
CA ASP A 205 -8.83 2.21 33.09
C ASP A 205 -9.85 2.05 34.24
N HIS A 206 -11.15 1.92 33.92
CA HIS A 206 -12.21 1.68 34.90
C HIS A 206 -12.37 0.21 35.31
N ARG A 207 -11.74 -0.74 34.59
CA ARG A 207 -11.73 -2.16 34.98
C ARG A 207 -10.66 -2.52 36.02
N HIS A 208 -9.69 -1.63 36.27
CA HIS A 208 -8.61 -1.89 37.24
C HIS A 208 -8.90 -1.49 38.69
N HIS A 209 -10.02 -0.84 38.98
CA HIS A 209 -10.32 -0.31 40.32
C HIS A 209 -11.18 -1.22 41.23
N HIS A 210 -11.54 -2.45 40.83
CA HIS A 210 -12.53 -3.26 41.57
C HIS A 210 -12.13 -4.66 42.06
N HIS A 211 -10.84 -5.01 42.17
CA HIS A 211 -10.45 -6.25 42.88
C HIS A 211 -9.46 -5.99 44.03
N HIS A 212 -10.02 -5.85 45.22
CA HIS A 212 -9.30 -5.91 46.50
C HIS A 212 -9.06 -7.36 46.96
N HIS A 213 -7.86 -7.57 47.54
CA HIS A 213 -7.47 -8.57 48.56
C HIS A 213 -7.40 -10.07 48.20
N HIS A 214 -6.18 -10.65 48.20
CA HIS A 214 -5.62 -11.33 49.38
C HIS A 214 -4.15 -11.77 49.19
N HIS A 215 -3.46 -11.88 50.33
CA HIS A 215 -2.04 -12.16 50.52
C HIS A 215 -1.60 -13.62 50.27
N HIS A 216 -0.36 -13.75 49.79
CA HIS A 216 0.72 -14.72 50.03
C HIS A 216 0.47 -16.18 50.49
N ARG A 217 1.24 -17.07 49.81
CA ARG A 217 2.18 -18.10 50.33
C ARG A 217 1.73 -19.59 50.29
N SER A 218 2.51 -20.40 49.55
CA SER A 218 2.57 -21.89 49.53
C SER A 218 3.16 -22.47 50.84
N PRO A 219 3.43 -23.81 51.01
CA PRO A 219 3.05 -25.04 50.27
C PRO A 219 2.52 -26.19 51.19
N GLY A 220 1.94 -27.27 50.64
CA GLY A 220 1.51 -28.44 51.43
C GLY A 220 1.22 -29.71 50.60
N ARG A 221 1.60 -30.87 51.13
CA ARG A 221 1.88 -32.15 50.44
C ARG A 221 0.79 -33.21 50.65
N SER A 222 0.60 -34.08 49.63
CA SER A 222 0.11 -35.49 49.63
C SER A 222 -1.40 -35.72 49.88
N GLN A 223 -2.12 -36.68 49.27
CA GLN A 223 -1.85 -38.12 49.04
C GLN A 223 -2.87 -38.77 48.04
N HIS A 224 -2.42 -39.80 47.30
CA HIS A 224 -3.11 -41.05 46.85
C HIS A 224 -4.36 -40.99 45.93
N SER A 225 -4.66 -41.93 45.00
CA SER A 225 -3.99 -43.09 44.37
C SER A 225 -4.85 -43.63 43.21
N ASN A 226 -4.23 -44.40 42.29
CA ASN A 226 -4.79 -45.42 41.37
C ASN A 226 -5.54 -44.89 40.12
N HIS A 227 -5.25 -45.28 38.87
CA HIS A 227 -4.90 -46.60 38.31
C HIS A 227 -3.98 -46.53 37.06
N ARG A 228 -3.53 -47.73 36.67
CA ARG A 228 -2.39 -48.20 35.85
C ARG A 228 -2.73 -48.31 34.32
N PRO A 229 -1.92 -48.90 33.40
CA PRO A 229 -1.33 -48.21 32.23
C PRO A 229 -1.48 -48.95 30.87
N SER A 230 -0.68 -48.54 29.86
CA SER A 230 -0.04 -49.33 28.76
C SER A 230 -0.62 -49.14 27.33
N PRO A 231 0.12 -49.49 26.24
CA PRO A 231 1.42 -48.96 25.78
C PRO A 231 1.52 -48.71 24.25
N ASP A 232 2.68 -48.24 23.80
CA ASP A 232 3.34 -48.38 22.48
C ASP A 232 2.64 -47.92 21.19
N GLN A 233 3.31 -47.00 20.47
CA GLN A 233 3.96 -47.37 19.21
C GLN A 233 4.92 -46.27 18.73
N ASP A 234 6.14 -46.74 18.53
CA ASP A 234 7.27 -46.13 17.86
C ASP A 234 6.97 -45.65 16.43
N ASP A 235 7.72 -44.63 15.99
CA ASP A 235 8.69 -44.76 14.88
C ASP A 235 8.73 -43.57 13.89
N GLU A 236 9.99 -43.23 13.60
CA GLU A 236 10.56 -42.64 12.38
C GLU A 236 10.47 -41.13 12.12
N GLU A 237 11.55 -40.47 12.55
CA GLU A 237 12.52 -39.75 11.70
C GLU A 237 12.13 -39.46 10.24
N GLY A 238 12.23 -38.18 9.87
CA GLY A 238 12.08 -37.71 8.50
C GLY A 238 12.79 -36.37 8.29
N ILE A 239 14.12 -36.39 8.41
CA ILE A 239 15.07 -35.39 7.92
C ILE A 239 14.71 -34.95 6.50
N TRP A 240 14.68 -33.64 6.20
CA TRP A 240 15.25 -33.05 4.98
C TRP A 240 15.43 -31.53 5.17
N ALA A 241 16.70 -31.13 5.22
CA ALA A 241 17.19 -29.81 4.84
C ALA A 241 17.56 -29.83 3.35
#